data_AF-A0A1Q7MUH0-F1
#
_entry.id   AF-A0A1Q7MUH0-F1
#
_cell.length_a   1.000
_cell.length_b   1.000
_cell.length_c   1.000
_cell.angle_alpha   90.00
_cell.angle_beta   90.00
_cell.angle_gamma   90.00
#
_symmetry.space_group_name_H-M   'P 1'
#
loop_
_entity.id
_entity.type
_entity.pdbx_description
1 polymer ?
#
loop_
_entity_poly.entity_id
_entity_poly.type
_entity_poly.pdbx_seq_one_letter_code
_entity_poly.pdbx_strand_id
1 'polypeptide(L)'
;MRTSRRGLGRLALVAITSLFMAARAASQSEPAGRPNVLQTSAAVSLAEPIPPAFTKPENLAAPPHPFWDRTNLMLFSGVAIFRGLDYASTRNMQARGREEVLLPDDVVNNSAGFASLELAGTATSVGLSYWMHRTGHHKVERWVSIVHIGVTGFGVARNYALPTNRAGR
;
A
#
# COMPACT_ATOMS: atom_id res chain seq x y z
N MET A 1 20.76 -47.78 -11.59
CA MET A 1 21.30 -46.81 -12.59
C MET A 1 21.16 -45.42 -12.01
N ARG A 2 22.28 -44.72 -11.88
CA ARG A 2 22.44 -43.38 -11.30
C ARG A 2 22.54 -42.40 -12.45
N THR A 3 21.62 -41.46 -12.58
CA THR A 3 21.77 -40.32 -13.50
C THR A 3 21.68 -39.03 -12.72
N SER A 4 22.87 -38.49 -12.50
CA SER A 4 23.15 -37.13 -12.08
C SER A 4 22.62 -36.13 -13.12
N ARG A 5 21.89 -35.12 -12.68
CA ARG A 5 21.84 -33.82 -13.34
C ARG A 5 22.10 -32.73 -12.30
N ARG A 6 23.36 -32.34 -12.19
CA ARG A 6 23.77 -31.03 -11.67
C ARG A 6 23.61 -30.00 -12.79
N GLY A 7 23.10 -28.83 -12.47
CA GLY A 7 23.36 -27.62 -13.27
C GLY A 7 22.20 -26.63 -13.33
N LEU A 8 22.54 -25.36 -13.07
CA LEU A 8 21.74 -24.13 -13.22
C LEU A 8 20.65 -23.91 -12.15
N GLY A 9 20.66 -22.87 -11.33
CA GLY A 9 21.53 -21.71 -11.28
C GLY A 9 21.44 -21.02 -9.93
N ARG A 10 22.61 -20.68 -9.40
CA ARG A 10 22.77 -19.61 -8.41
C ARG A 10 22.37 -18.31 -9.11
N LEU A 11 21.17 -17.78 -8.86
CA LEU A 11 20.76 -16.42 -9.20
C LEU A 11 19.35 -16.15 -8.63
N ALA A 12 19.27 -15.80 -7.36
CA ALA A 12 18.19 -14.99 -6.78
C ALA A 12 18.66 -14.44 -5.43
N LEU A 13 19.80 -13.76 -5.43
CA LEU A 13 20.09 -12.73 -4.44
C LEU A 13 19.53 -11.44 -5.03
N VAL A 14 18.62 -10.75 -4.33
CA VAL A 14 18.54 -9.28 -4.16
C VAL A 14 17.31 -8.93 -3.30
N ALA A 15 17.63 -8.50 -2.07
CA ALA A 15 17.06 -7.41 -1.28
C ALA A 15 15.56 -7.44 -0.88
N ILE A 16 15.12 -6.98 0.31
CA ILE A 16 15.59 -5.81 1.05
C ILE A 16 15.54 -6.06 2.57
N THR A 17 16.72 -5.93 3.17
CA THR A 17 16.96 -5.65 4.58
C THR A 17 16.49 -4.24 4.97
N SER A 18 16.02 -4.13 6.21
CA SER A 18 16.03 -2.95 7.11
C SER A 18 15.17 -1.71 6.77
N LEU A 19 14.13 -1.48 7.58
CA LEU A 19 13.86 -0.15 8.13
C LEU A 19 13.20 -0.23 9.53
N PHE A 20 13.98 -0.66 10.52
CA PHE A 20 13.77 -0.21 11.89
C PHE A 20 14.59 1.08 12.06
N MET A 21 13.94 2.23 12.09
CA MET A 21 14.50 3.41 12.75
C MET A 21 13.43 4.12 13.58
N ALA A 22 13.71 4.17 14.87
CA ALA A 22 12.97 4.91 15.87
C ALA A 22 13.24 6.41 15.74
N ALA A 23 12.22 7.23 16.00
CA ALA A 23 12.43 8.59 16.46
C ALA A 23 11.39 8.89 17.53
N ARG A 24 11.80 8.69 18.79
CA ARG A 24 11.21 9.35 19.95
C ARG A 24 12.11 10.54 20.28
N ALA A 25 11.59 11.76 20.11
CA ALA A 25 12.02 13.06 20.63
C ALA A 25 11.52 14.11 19.61
N ALA A 26 10.91 15.24 19.94
CA ALA A 26 10.82 15.95 21.19
C ALA A 26 9.49 16.72 21.24
N SER A 27 8.97 16.85 22.45
CA SER A 27 8.08 17.93 22.85
C SER A 27 8.74 19.29 22.58
N GLN A 28 7.99 20.30 22.14
CA GLN A 28 7.82 21.58 22.84
C GLN A 28 7.04 22.61 22.00
N SER A 29 6.27 23.37 22.77
CA SER A 29 5.33 24.48 22.56
C SER A 29 5.84 25.73 21.84
N GLU A 30 4.94 26.49 21.18
CA GLU A 30 4.48 27.82 21.64
C GLU A 30 3.30 28.38 20.80
N PRO A 31 2.46 29.28 21.37
CA PRO A 31 1.35 29.93 20.68
C PRO A 31 1.79 31.28 20.05
N ALA A 32 1.55 31.47 18.75
CA ALA A 32 1.84 32.73 18.08
C ALA A 32 0.86 33.84 18.52
N GLY A 33 1.45 34.93 19.00
CA GLY A 33 0.75 36.10 19.54
C GLY A 33 -0.08 36.89 18.52
N ARG A 34 -1.03 37.64 19.06
CA ARG A 34 -1.84 38.64 18.35
C ARG A 34 -0.98 39.84 17.95
N PRO A 35 -1.07 40.34 16.71
CA PRO A 35 -0.71 41.72 16.44
C PRO A 35 -1.93 42.62 16.67
N ASN A 36 -1.80 43.53 17.64
CA ASN A 36 -2.61 44.75 17.71
C ASN A 36 -1.93 45.78 16.80
N VAL A 37 -2.58 46.19 15.71
CA VAL A 37 -2.11 47.32 14.89
C VAL A 37 -3.20 48.37 14.82
N LEU A 38 -2.88 49.46 15.51
CA LEU A 38 -3.42 50.80 15.48
C LEU A 38 -4.23 51.18 14.23
N GLN A 39 -5.48 51.51 14.51
CA GLN A 39 -6.33 52.43 13.78
C GLN A 39 -5.57 53.69 13.35
N THR A 40 -5.45 53.91 12.05
CA THR A 40 -5.15 55.23 11.44
C THR A 40 -6.26 55.55 10.45
N SER A 41 -6.90 56.68 10.67
CA SER A 41 -8.04 57.19 9.92
C SER A 41 -7.60 58.06 8.74
N ALA A 42 -8.47 58.07 7.72
CA ALA A 42 -8.70 59.13 6.74
C ALA A 42 -7.71 59.34 5.58
N ALA A 43 -8.10 58.81 4.42
CA ALA A 43 -8.28 59.61 3.21
C ALA A 43 -9.37 58.94 2.35
N VAL A 44 -10.59 59.47 2.39
CA VAL A 44 -11.69 59.06 1.49
C VAL A 44 -11.37 59.64 0.12
N SER A 45 -10.72 58.85 -0.74
CA SER A 45 -10.73 59.11 -2.17
C SER A 45 -12.08 58.65 -2.70
N LEU A 46 -12.83 59.56 -3.31
CA LEU A 46 -14.02 59.25 -4.10
C LEU A 46 -13.57 58.57 -5.40
N ALA A 47 -13.09 57.33 -5.28
CA ALA A 47 -12.91 56.44 -6.40
C ALA A 47 -14.23 55.71 -6.64
N GLU A 48 -14.70 55.80 -7.89
CA GLU A 48 -15.81 55.05 -8.46
C GLU A 48 -15.80 53.58 -7.98
N PRO A 49 -16.95 52.97 -7.62
CA PRO A 49 -16.97 51.62 -7.10
C PRO A 49 -16.60 50.66 -8.22
N ILE A 50 -15.30 50.32 -8.30
CA ILE A 50 -14.83 49.16 -9.04
C ILE A 50 -15.59 47.98 -8.41
N PRO A 51 -16.45 47.26 -9.16
CA PRO A 51 -17.12 46.09 -8.61
C PRO A 51 -16.02 45.18 -8.06
N PRO A 52 -16.19 44.58 -6.87
CA PRO A 52 -15.20 43.67 -6.35
C PRO A 52 -14.94 42.64 -7.44
N ALA A 53 -13.75 42.68 -8.02
CA ALA A 53 -13.29 41.62 -8.87
C ALA A 53 -13.42 40.38 -8.00
N PHE A 54 -14.37 39.50 -8.33
CA PHE A 54 -14.41 38.17 -7.76
C PHE A 54 -13.11 37.53 -8.18
N THR A 55 -12.06 37.71 -7.37
CA THR A 55 -10.88 36.89 -7.44
C THR A 55 -11.42 35.50 -7.20
N LYS A 56 -11.55 34.73 -8.30
CA LYS A 56 -11.75 33.29 -8.24
C LYS A 56 -10.81 32.84 -7.14
N PRO A 57 -11.32 32.23 -6.05
CA PRO A 57 -10.45 31.83 -4.96
C PRO A 57 -9.29 31.12 -5.62
N GLU A 58 -8.08 31.63 -5.37
CA GLU A 58 -6.84 30.97 -5.70
C GLU A 58 -7.09 29.49 -5.42
N ASN A 59 -6.75 28.62 -6.37
CA ASN A 59 -7.01 27.20 -6.27
C ASN A 59 -6.23 26.67 -5.06
N LEU A 60 -6.78 26.87 -3.86
CA LEU A 60 -6.27 26.42 -2.59
C LEU A 60 -6.42 24.93 -2.73
N ALA A 61 -5.31 24.28 -3.08
CA ALA A 61 -5.25 22.84 -3.22
C ALA A 61 -5.94 22.26 -2.00
N ALA A 62 -7.01 21.48 -2.25
CA ALA A 62 -7.84 20.96 -1.18
C ALA A 62 -6.93 20.33 -0.10
N PRO A 63 -7.23 20.54 1.19
CA PRO A 63 -6.39 20.01 2.25
C PRO A 63 -6.15 18.51 2.04
N PRO A 64 -4.91 18.02 2.24
CA PRO A 64 -4.62 16.60 2.07
C PRO A 64 -5.51 15.77 3.01
N HIS A 65 -6.05 14.66 2.49
CA HIS A 65 -6.88 13.77 3.29
C HIS A 65 -6.05 13.09 4.39
N PRO A 66 -6.65 12.64 5.51
CA PRO A 66 -5.95 11.80 6.47
C PRO A 66 -5.52 10.47 5.85
N PHE A 67 -4.40 9.90 6.30
CA PHE A 67 -3.97 8.57 5.84
C PHE A 67 -4.99 7.46 6.16
N TRP A 68 -5.56 7.47 7.37
CA TRP A 68 -6.60 6.53 7.79
C TRP A 68 -8.00 7.04 7.43
N ASP A 69 -8.20 7.44 6.18
CA ASP A 69 -9.52 7.76 5.66
C ASP A 69 -10.33 6.49 5.33
N ARG A 70 -11.62 6.65 5.06
CA ARG A 70 -12.51 5.52 4.74
C ARG A 70 -12.05 4.77 3.49
N THR A 71 -11.51 5.49 2.49
CA THR A 71 -11.07 4.89 1.23
C THR A 71 -9.89 3.97 1.44
N ASN A 72 -8.85 4.42 2.15
CA ASN A 72 -7.69 3.61 2.48
C ASN A 72 -8.05 2.45 3.39
N LEU A 73 -8.94 2.65 4.37
CA LEU A 73 -9.41 1.57 5.21
C LEU A 73 -10.07 0.45 4.38
N MET A 74 -10.92 0.80 3.41
CA MET A 74 -11.54 -0.16 2.48
C MET A 74 -10.48 -0.84 1.60
N LEU A 75 -9.54 -0.08 1.05
CA LEU A 75 -8.47 -0.61 0.20
C LEU A 75 -7.56 -1.57 0.95
N PHE A 76 -7.11 -1.23 2.16
CA PHE A 76 -6.28 -2.11 2.98
C PHE A 76 -7.04 -3.35 3.46
N SER A 77 -8.33 -3.21 3.77
CA SER A 77 -9.19 -4.37 4.04
C SER A 77 -9.26 -5.29 2.81
N GLY A 78 -9.41 -4.72 1.62
CA GLY A 78 -9.35 -5.47 0.36
C GLY A 78 -8.03 -6.21 0.17
N VAL A 79 -6.89 -5.55 0.42
CA VAL A 79 -5.56 -6.20 0.37
C VAL A 79 -5.51 -7.39 1.33
N ALA A 80 -5.91 -7.21 2.60
CA ALA A 80 -5.89 -8.28 3.59
C ALA A 80 -6.79 -9.46 3.19
N ILE A 81 -7.99 -9.19 2.68
CA ILE A 81 -8.91 -10.21 2.18
C ILE A 81 -8.29 -10.99 1.02
N PHE A 82 -7.74 -10.30 0.01
CA PHE A 82 -7.19 -10.97 -1.17
C PHE A 82 -5.91 -11.75 -0.87
N ARG A 83 -5.10 -11.32 0.10
CA ARG A 83 -3.97 -12.12 0.62
C ARG A 83 -4.48 -13.39 1.32
N GLY A 84 -5.53 -13.28 2.14
CA GLY A 84 -6.21 -14.45 2.70
C GLY A 84 -6.77 -15.41 1.64
N LEU A 85 -7.35 -14.87 0.56
CA LEU A 85 -7.83 -15.67 -0.57
C LEU A 85 -6.68 -16.32 -1.34
N ASP A 86 -5.55 -15.65 -1.50
CA ASP A 86 -4.36 -16.19 -2.16
C ASP A 86 -3.83 -17.40 -1.38
N TYR A 87 -3.72 -17.27 -0.05
CA TYR A 87 -3.42 -18.38 0.85
C TYR A 87 -4.38 -19.56 0.65
N ALA A 88 -5.69 -19.30 0.72
CA ALA A 88 -6.70 -20.34 0.61
C ALA A 88 -6.71 -21.01 -0.77
N SER A 89 -6.56 -20.23 -1.85
CA SER A 89 -6.52 -20.73 -3.23
C SER A 89 -5.31 -21.62 -3.47
N THR A 90 -4.15 -21.26 -2.90
CA THR A 90 -2.92 -22.04 -2.97
C THR A 90 -3.08 -23.35 -2.19
N ARG A 91 -3.66 -23.32 -1.00
CA ARG A 91 -3.96 -24.54 -0.22
C ARG A 91 -4.91 -25.48 -0.95
N ASN A 92 -5.96 -24.92 -1.57
CA ASN A 92 -6.89 -25.70 -2.39
C ASN A 92 -6.18 -26.30 -3.62
N MET A 93 -5.33 -25.54 -4.29
CA MET A 93 -4.52 -26.02 -5.41
C MET A 93 -3.58 -27.17 -4.99
N GLN A 94 -2.92 -27.04 -3.83
CA GLN A 94 -2.07 -28.08 -3.25
C GLN A 94 -2.86 -29.35 -2.91
N ALA A 95 -4.01 -29.22 -2.28
CA ALA A 95 -4.91 -30.36 -2.00
C ALA A 95 -5.38 -31.08 -3.28
N ARG A 96 -5.30 -30.42 -4.43
CA ARG A 96 -5.61 -30.96 -5.76
C ARG A 96 -4.39 -31.54 -6.49
N GLY A 97 -3.27 -31.73 -5.78
CA GLY A 97 -2.05 -32.40 -6.25
C GLY A 97 -1.18 -31.53 -7.15
N ARG A 98 -1.19 -30.21 -6.94
CA ARG A 98 -0.32 -29.26 -7.65
C ARG A 98 0.63 -28.58 -6.67
N GLU A 99 1.85 -28.30 -7.13
CA GLU A 99 2.82 -27.54 -6.35
C GLU A 99 2.72 -26.04 -6.69
N GLU A 100 3.15 -25.22 -5.74
CA GLU A 100 3.29 -23.78 -5.94
C GLU A 100 4.63 -23.56 -6.68
N VAL A 101 4.64 -22.74 -7.74
CA VAL A 101 5.79 -22.62 -8.67
C VAL A 101 6.67 -21.40 -8.36
N LEU A 102 6.15 -20.40 -7.65
CA LEU A 102 6.78 -19.08 -7.45
C LEU A 102 7.46 -18.93 -6.09
N LEU A 103 7.08 -19.73 -5.11
CA LEU A 103 7.52 -19.74 -3.72
C LEU A 103 8.18 -21.08 -3.41
N PRO A 104 9.31 -21.07 -2.69
CA PRO A 104 9.97 -22.29 -2.23
C PRO A 104 9.04 -23.21 -1.43
N ASP A 105 9.12 -24.52 -1.69
CA ASP A 105 8.28 -25.54 -1.06
C ASP A 105 8.33 -25.51 0.48
N ASP A 106 9.45 -25.12 1.07
CA ASP A 106 9.65 -25.01 2.52
C ASP A 106 8.86 -23.85 3.15
N VAL A 107 8.61 -22.78 2.39
CA VAL A 107 7.74 -21.67 2.82
C VAL A 107 6.27 -22.05 2.65
N VAL A 108 5.90 -22.60 1.50
CA VAL A 108 4.48 -22.88 1.20
C VAL A 108 3.96 -24.09 1.97
N ASN A 109 4.76 -25.14 2.19
CA ASN A 109 4.30 -26.33 2.93
C ASN A 109 4.27 -26.13 4.44
N ASN A 110 4.80 -25.02 4.95
CA ASN A 110 4.62 -24.58 6.33
C ASN A 110 3.45 -23.58 6.41
N SER A 111 2.33 -23.99 7.01
CA SER A 111 1.16 -23.13 7.21
C SER A 111 1.48 -21.82 7.92
N ALA A 112 2.33 -21.84 8.94
CA ALA A 112 2.74 -20.63 9.65
C ALA A 112 3.70 -19.78 8.82
N GLY A 113 4.62 -20.40 8.08
CA GLY A 113 5.55 -19.70 7.19
C GLY A 113 4.83 -18.96 6.08
N PHE A 114 3.91 -19.63 5.39
CA PHE A 114 3.14 -19.01 4.32
C PHE A 114 2.18 -17.94 4.87
N ALA A 115 1.49 -18.17 5.98
CA ALA A 115 0.68 -17.13 6.61
C ALA A 115 1.51 -15.89 6.99
N SER A 116 2.74 -16.09 7.46
CA SER A 116 3.66 -14.98 7.77
C SER A 116 4.05 -14.18 6.53
N LEU A 117 4.26 -14.85 5.39
CA LEU A 117 4.52 -14.19 4.11
C LEU A 117 3.34 -13.33 3.66
N GLU A 118 2.12 -13.85 3.77
CA GLU A 118 0.88 -13.14 3.44
C GLU A 118 0.69 -11.89 4.32
N LEU A 119 0.98 -12.01 5.61
CA LEU A 119 1.00 -10.88 6.53
C LEU A 119 2.07 -9.85 6.17
N ALA A 120 3.29 -10.30 5.82
CA ALA A 120 4.37 -9.42 5.38
C ALA A 120 4.00 -8.67 4.09
N GLY A 121 3.37 -9.34 3.13
CA GLY A 121 2.87 -8.72 1.89
C GLY A 121 1.80 -7.66 2.18
N THR A 122 0.88 -7.94 3.11
CA THR A 122 -0.14 -6.98 3.55
C THR A 122 0.51 -5.76 4.20
N ALA A 123 1.42 -5.97 5.15
CA ALA A 123 2.13 -4.89 5.84
C ALA A 123 2.97 -4.05 4.87
N THR A 124 3.61 -4.68 3.89
CA THR A 124 4.37 -3.98 2.83
C THR A 124 3.47 -3.07 2.01
N SER A 125 2.27 -3.54 1.64
CA SER A 125 1.30 -2.73 0.89
C SER A 125 0.88 -1.49 1.67
N VAL A 126 0.56 -1.65 2.96
CA VAL A 126 0.18 -0.53 3.85
C VAL A 126 1.36 0.43 4.05
N GLY A 127 2.56 -0.10 4.30
CA GLY A 127 3.77 0.70 4.51
C GLY A 127 4.17 1.52 3.28
N LEU A 128 4.11 0.94 2.08
CA LEU A 128 4.40 1.65 0.84
C LEU A 128 3.35 2.75 0.58
N SER A 129 2.07 2.44 0.82
CA SER A 129 0.99 3.43 0.75
C SER A 129 1.24 4.58 1.74
N TYR A 130 1.63 4.28 2.98
CA TYR A 130 2.00 5.28 3.99
C TYR A 130 3.17 6.17 3.55
N TRP A 131 4.20 5.59 2.95
CA TRP A 131 5.34 6.36 2.44
C TRP A 131 4.92 7.29 1.29
N MET A 132 4.09 6.82 0.37
CA MET A 132 3.52 7.64 -0.72
C MET A 132 2.66 8.77 -0.17
N HIS A 133 1.84 8.49 0.84
CA HIS A 133 1.04 9.49 1.54
C HIS A 133 1.91 10.60 2.13
N ARG A 134 2.94 10.21 2.87
CA ARG A 134 3.83 11.12 3.60
C ARG A 134 4.69 11.98 2.67
N THR A 135 4.92 11.51 1.44
CA THR A 135 5.62 12.25 0.39
C THR A 135 4.69 13.06 -0.53
N GLY A 136 3.38 13.09 -0.24
CA GLY A 136 2.39 13.89 -0.99
C GLY A 136 1.84 13.21 -2.25
N HIS A 137 2.19 11.95 -2.52
CA HIS A 137 1.74 11.19 -3.68
C HIS A 137 0.39 10.49 -3.46
N HIS A 138 -0.64 11.25 -3.08
CA HIS A 138 -1.95 10.72 -2.66
C HIS A 138 -2.68 9.86 -3.71
N LYS A 139 -2.41 10.08 -5.00
CA LYS A 139 -2.94 9.22 -6.06
C LYS A 139 -2.24 7.87 -6.08
N VAL A 140 -0.91 7.88 -6.02
CA VAL A 140 -0.08 6.66 -6.07
C VAL A 140 -0.33 5.79 -4.84
N GLU A 141 -0.46 6.42 -3.67
CA GLU A 141 -0.86 5.80 -2.41
C GLU A 141 -2.04 4.83 -2.56
N ARG A 142 -3.10 5.24 -3.26
CA ARG A 142 -4.30 4.41 -3.49
C ARG A 142 -4.08 3.36 -4.58
N TRP A 143 -3.33 3.71 -5.62
CA TRP A 143 -2.97 2.78 -6.68
C TRP A 143 -2.19 1.57 -6.19
N VAL A 144 -1.33 1.72 -5.16
CA VAL A 144 -0.61 0.59 -4.54
C VAL A 144 -1.58 -0.53 -4.16
N SER A 145 -2.65 -0.21 -3.42
CA SER A 145 -3.63 -1.21 -2.98
C SER A 145 -4.47 -1.75 -4.14
N ILE A 146 -4.87 -0.90 -5.09
CA ILE A 146 -5.66 -1.33 -6.26
C ILE A 146 -4.88 -2.34 -7.11
N VAL A 147 -3.61 -2.04 -7.40
CA VAL A 147 -2.73 -2.93 -8.17
C VAL A 147 -2.48 -4.23 -7.40
N HIS A 148 -2.21 -4.14 -6.10
CA HIS A 148 -2.03 -5.32 -5.26
C HIS A 148 -3.24 -6.25 -5.37
N ILE A 149 -4.44 -5.73 -5.09
CA ILE A 149 -5.70 -6.48 -5.17
C ILE A 149 -5.86 -7.10 -6.55
N GLY A 150 -5.65 -6.34 -7.63
CA GLY A 150 -5.80 -6.83 -9.00
C GLY A 150 -4.88 -8.00 -9.32
N VAL A 151 -3.59 -7.89 -8.99
CA VAL A 151 -2.60 -8.94 -9.22
C VAL A 151 -2.91 -10.18 -8.39
N THR A 152 -3.22 -10.02 -7.10
CA THR A 152 -3.60 -11.15 -6.24
C THR A 152 -4.90 -11.82 -6.67
N GLY A 153 -5.90 -11.03 -7.06
CA GLY A 153 -7.19 -11.54 -7.52
C GLY A 153 -7.06 -12.34 -8.80
N PHE A 154 -6.20 -11.91 -9.73
CA PHE A 154 -5.86 -12.69 -10.91
C PHE A 154 -5.19 -14.02 -10.53
N GLY A 155 -4.24 -14.01 -9.59
CA GLY A 155 -3.60 -15.22 -9.07
C GLY A 155 -4.61 -16.20 -8.47
N VAL A 156 -5.49 -15.71 -7.59
CA VAL A 156 -6.59 -16.50 -6.99
C VAL A 156 -7.48 -17.13 -8.06
N ALA A 157 -7.96 -16.32 -9.01
CA ALA A 157 -8.83 -16.82 -10.08
C ALA A 157 -8.13 -17.89 -10.92
N ARG A 158 -6.86 -17.68 -11.27
CA ARG A 158 -6.04 -18.66 -11.98
C ARG A 158 -5.91 -19.95 -11.19
N ASN A 159 -5.59 -19.89 -9.89
CA ASN A 159 -5.43 -21.06 -9.03
C ASN A 159 -6.69 -21.94 -8.99
N TYR A 160 -7.88 -21.32 -8.94
CA TYR A 160 -9.13 -22.05 -9.02
C TYR A 160 -9.44 -22.60 -10.42
N ALA A 161 -9.07 -21.88 -11.48
CA ALA A 161 -9.29 -22.29 -12.86
C ALA A 161 -8.41 -23.47 -13.31
N LEU A 162 -7.30 -23.76 -12.61
CA LEU A 162 -6.45 -24.90 -12.95
C LEU A 162 -7.21 -26.22 -12.77
N PRO A 163 -6.99 -27.24 -13.63
CA PRO A 163 -7.57 -28.56 -13.45
C PRO A 163 -6.87 -29.34 -12.33
N THR A 164 -7.58 -30.30 -11.74
CA THR A 164 -7.04 -31.16 -10.67
C THR A 164 -5.96 -32.07 -11.26
N ASN A 165 -4.82 -32.20 -10.58
CA ASN A 165 -3.73 -33.08 -11.01
C ASN A 165 -3.52 -34.17 -9.97
N ARG A 166 -4.18 -35.32 -10.16
CA ARG A 166 -3.90 -36.52 -9.35
C ARG A 166 -3.12 -37.48 -10.24
N ALA A 167 -1.82 -37.64 -9.98
CA ALA A 167 -1.11 -38.77 -10.55
C ALA A 167 -1.70 -40.06 -9.96
N GLY A 168 -2.40 -40.85 -10.77
CA GLY A 168 -2.87 -42.20 -10.40
C GLY A 168 -4.38 -42.44 -10.26
N ARG A 169 -5.24 -41.61 -10.86
CA ARG A 169 -6.61 -42.02 -11.27
C ARG A 169 -6.98 -41.35 -12.59
#